data_AF-A0A536SB59-F1
#
_entry.id   AF-A0A536SB59-F1
#
_cell.length_a   1.000
_cell.length_b   1.000
_cell.length_c   1.000
_cell.angle_alpha   90.00
_cell.angle_beta   90.00
_cell.angle_gamma   90.00
#
_symmetry.space_group_name_H-M   'P 1'
#
loop_
_entity.id
_entity.type
_entity.pdbx_description
1 polymer ?
#
loop_
_entity_poly.entity_id
_entity_poly.type
_entity_poly.pdbx_seq_one_letter_code
_entity_poly.pdbx_strand_id
1 'polypeptide(L)' 'PAKLPAELVAKLNADVNAVMALPDVKDNLLKQGLIPTTSTAEALAALIKSDRERWAKVIAEAKITAD' A
#
# COMPACT_ATOMS: atom_id res chain seq x y z
N PRO A 1 0.06 -3.37 -14.27
CA PRO A 1 -0.74 -2.55 -15.23
C PRO A 1 -2.16 -2.31 -14.69
N ALA A 2 -2.79 -1.17 -14.98
CA ALA A 2 -4.10 -0.80 -14.42
C ALA A 2 -5.29 -1.71 -14.83
N LYS A 3 -5.09 -2.67 -15.75
CA LYS A 3 -6.13 -3.54 -16.30
C LYS A 3 -5.82 -5.03 -16.11
N LEU A 4 -5.14 -5.39 -15.02
CA LEU A 4 -4.96 -6.80 -14.71
C LEU A 4 -6.33 -7.47 -14.45
N PRO A 5 -6.54 -8.71 -14.90
CA PRO A 5 -7.74 -9.48 -14.57
C PRO A 5 -7.90 -9.64 -13.06
N ALA A 6 -9.15 -9.64 -12.57
CA ALA A 6 -9.46 -9.73 -11.15
C ALA A 6 -8.85 -10.97 -10.47
N GLU A 7 -8.86 -12.11 -11.15
CA GLU A 7 -8.26 -13.35 -10.64
C GLU A 7 -6.75 -13.23 -10.41
N LEU A 8 -6.05 -12.52 -11.30
CA LEU A 8 -4.61 -12.30 -11.16
C LEU A 8 -4.30 -11.31 -10.04
N VAL A 9 -5.16 -10.31 -9.84
CA VAL A 9 -5.06 -9.40 -8.69
C VAL A 9 -5.26 -10.17 -7.38
N ALA A 10 -6.27 -11.05 -7.32
CA ALA A 10 -6.53 -11.86 -6.15
C ALA A 10 -5.36 -12.80 -5.82
N LYS A 11 -4.81 -13.48 -6.83
CA LYS A 11 -3.64 -14.34 -6.67
C LYS A 11 -2.44 -13.56 -6.14
N LEU A 12 -2.14 -12.40 -6.75
CA LEU A 12 -0.99 -11.59 -6.33
C LEU A 12 -1.16 -11.05 -4.91
N ASN A 13 -2.38 -10.65 -4.52
CA ASN A 13 -2.65 -10.23 -3.15
C ASN A 13 -2.42 -11.39 -2.16
N ALA A 14 -2.90 -12.60 -2.48
CA ALA A 14 -2.67 -13.78 -1.65
C ALA A 14 -1.18 -14.11 -1.50
N ASP A 15 -0.42 -14.08 -2.61
CA ASP A 15 1.02 -14.36 -2.62
C ASP A 15 1.78 -13.31 -1.77
N VAL A 16 1.45 -12.03 -1.89
CA VAL A 16 2.04 -10.95 -1.08
C VAL A 16 1.71 -11.15 0.40
N ASN A 17 0.46 -11.46 0.74
CA ASN A 17 0.05 -11.69 2.13
C ASN A 17 0.79 -12.89 2.74
N ALA A 18 1.00 -13.96 1.95
CA ALA A 18 1.76 -15.12 2.39
C ALA A 18 3.22 -14.79 2.68
N VAL A 19 3.89 -14.05 1.79
CA VAL A 19 5.29 -13.62 1.99
C VAL A 19 5.42 -12.70 3.20
N MET A 20 4.52 -11.71 3.34
CA MET A 20 4.50 -10.81 4.49
C MET A 20 4.21 -11.54 5.82
N ALA A 21 3.61 -12.74 5.77
CA ALA A 21 3.38 -13.55 6.96
C ALA A 21 4.62 -14.30 7.45
N LEU A 22 5.64 -14.49 6.59
CA LEU A 22 6.85 -15.23 6.91
C LEU A 22 7.65 -14.55 8.04
N PRO A 23 8.12 -15.31 9.05
CA PRO A 23 8.82 -14.74 10.20
C PRO A 23 10.09 -13.96 9.82
N ASP A 24 10.90 -14.51 8.91
CA ASP A 24 12.14 -13.88 8.45
C ASP A 24 11.88 -12.56 7.70
N VAL A 25 10.83 -12.51 6.88
CA VAL A 25 10.40 -11.27 6.20
C VAL A 25 9.94 -10.24 7.22
N LYS A 26 9.09 -10.61 8.18
CA LYS A 26 8.64 -9.73 9.25
C LYS A 26 9.80 -9.17 10.06
N ASP A 27 10.71 -10.03 10.50
CA ASP A 27 11.86 -9.65 11.31
C ASP A 27 12.79 -8.70 10.55
N ASN A 28 13.00 -8.94 9.26
CA ASN A 28 13.84 -8.07 8.44
C ASN A 28 13.21 -6.69 8.20
N LEU A 29 11.88 -6.61 8.06
CA LEU A 29 11.18 -5.33 7.96
C LEU A 29 11.18 -4.57 9.30
N LEU A 30 10.95 -5.28 10.40
CA LEU A 30 11.00 -4.71 11.75
C LEU A 30 12.38 -4.14 12.09
N LYS A 31 13.46 -4.83 11.70
CA LYS A 31 14.84 -4.32 11.85
C LYS A 31 15.10 -3.01 11.09
N GLN A 32 14.34 -2.75 10.04
CA GLN A 32 14.38 -1.50 9.26
C GLN A 32 13.43 -0.42 9.82
N GLY A 33 12.75 -0.69 10.94
CA GLY A 33 11.76 0.20 11.54
C GLY A 33 10.40 0.19 10.83
N LEU A 34 10.15 -0.81 9.98
CA LEU A 34 8.89 -0.96 9.24
C LEU A 34 7.95 -1.92 9.96
N ILE A 35 6.67 -1.55 10.02
CA ILE A 35 5.61 -2.43 10.51
C ILE A 35 4.85 -2.96 9.29
N PRO A 36 5.05 -4.23 8.90
CA PRO A 36 4.34 -4.79 7.76
C PRO A 36 2.84 -4.86 8.05
N THR A 37 2.05 -4.33 7.12
CA THR A 37 0.59 -4.43 7.13
C THR A 37 0.11 -5.02 5.81
N THR A 38 -0.90 -5.86 5.89
CA THR A 38 -1.52 -6.51 4.74
C THR A 38 -3.01 -6.19 4.72
N SER A 39 -3.58 -6.03 3.53
CA SER A 39 -5.00 -5.75 3.33
C SER A 39 -5.51 -6.46 2.07
N THR A 40 -6.81 -6.31 1.79
CA THR A 40 -7.34 -6.64 0.46
C THR A 40 -6.90 -5.60 -0.58
N ALA A 41 -7.01 -5.94 -1.86
CA ALA A 41 -6.71 -5.02 -2.95
C ALA A 41 -7.63 -3.78 -2.94
N GLU A 42 -8.91 -3.98 -2.60
CA GLU A 42 -9.93 -2.93 -2.52
C GLU A 42 -9.64 -1.97 -1.36
N ALA A 43 -9.25 -2.51 -0.19
CA ALA A 43 -8.89 -1.71 0.96
C ALA A 43 -7.67 -0.82 0.67
N LEU A 44 -6.65 -1.35 -0.03
CA LEU A 44 -5.50 -0.58 -0.46
C LEU A 44 -5.88 0.51 -1.48
N ALA A 45 -6.74 0.19 -2.44
CA ALA A 45 -7.24 1.17 -3.41
C ALA A 45 -8.02 2.31 -2.74
N ALA A 46 -8.84 1.99 -1.73
CA ALA A 46 -9.56 2.97 -0.93
C ALA A 46 -8.61 3.90 -0.15
N LEU A 47 -7.58 3.33 0.50
CA LEU A 47 -6.56 4.09 1.22
C LEU A 47 -5.82 5.06 0.29
N ILE A 48 -5.38 4.60 -0.89
CA ILE A 48 -4.69 5.44 -1.87
C ILE A 48 -5.59 6.60 -2.31
N LYS A 49 -6.89 6.34 -2.53
CA LYS A 49 -7.84 7.38 -2.90
C LYS A 49 -7.99 8.41 -1.78
N SER A 50 -8.20 7.97 -0.53
CA SER A 50 -8.36 8.89 0.61
C SER A 50 -7.10 9.70 0.88
N ASP A 51 -5.93 9.08 0.79
CA ASP A 51 -4.65 9.77 1.01
C ASP A 51 -4.40 10.80 -0.09
N ARG A 52 -4.67 10.45 -1.35
CA ARG A 52 -4.56 11.40 -2.45
C ARG A 52 -5.44 12.64 -2.23
N GLU A 53 -6.70 12.44 -1.86
CA GLU A 53 -7.63 13.55 -1.59
C GLU A 53 -7.14 14.41 -0.42
N ARG A 54 -6.75 13.77 0.69
CA ARG A 54 -6.24 14.44 1.88
C ARG A 54 -4.99 15.27 1.58
N TRP A 55 -4.00 14.67 0.93
CA TRP A 55 -2.73 15.32 0.67
C TRP A 55 -2.84 16.40 -0.41
N ALA A 56 -3.70 16.23 -1.42
CA ALA A 56 -3.99 17.30 -2.38
C ALA A 56 -4.53 18.55 -1.68
N LYS A 57 -5.41 18.39 -0.69
CA LYS A 57 -5.91 19.50 0.14
C LYS A 57 -4.79 20.16 0.94
N VAL A 58 -3.98 19.38 1.65
CA VAL A 58 -2.85 19.90 2.45
C VAL A 58 -1.88 20.69 1.58
N ILE A 59 -1.52 20.16 0.41
CA ILE A 59 -0.61 20.82 -0.53
C ILE A 59 -1.16 22.18 -0.97
N ALA A 60 -2.44 22.22 -1.36
CA ALA A 60 -3.10 23.44 -1.82
C ALA A 60 -3.16 24.51 -0.70
N GLU A 61 -3.54 24.11 0.51
CA GLU A 61 -3.67 25.02 1.67
C GLU A 61 -2.31 25.55 2.13
N ALA A 62 -1.28 24.69 2.17
CA ALA A 62 0.06 25.06 2.60
C ALA A 62 0.92 25.67 1.48
N LYS A 63 0.40 25.77 0.25
CA LYS A 63 1.11 26.27 -0.94
C LYS A 63 2.46 25.57 -1.17
N ILE A 64 2.49 24.26 -0.95
CA ILE A 64 3.68 23.44 -1.12
C ILE A 64 3.89 23.18 -2.61
N THR A 65 5.10 23.39 -3.11
CA THR A 65 5.51 23.05 -4.47
C THR A 65 6.64 22.03 -4.41
N ALA A 66 6.66 21.06 -5.31
CA ALA A 66 7.85 20.26 -5.56
C ALA A 66 8.85 21.08 -6.39
N ASP A 67 10.14 20.74 -6.29
CA ASP A 67 11.23 21.34 -7.06
C ASP A 67 11.09 21.10 -8.58
#